data_AF-A0A3G9IGD7-F1
#
_entry.id   AF-A0A3G9IGD7-F1
#
_cell.length_a   1.000
_cell.length_b   1.000
_cell.length_c   1.000
_cell.angle_alpha   90.00
_cell.angle_beta   90.00
_cell.angle_gamma   90.00
#
_symmetry.space_group_name_H-M   'P 1'
#
loop_
_entity.id
_entity.type
_entity.pdbx_description
1 polymer ?
#
loop_
_entity_poly.entity_id
_entity_poly.type
_entity_poly.pdbx_seq_one_letter_code
_entity_poly.pdbx_strand_id
1 'polypeptide(L)'
;MNSTTPAHPGRGLAAGLAGAAALAAVVLLFTDTWVMWAWRINEHASATALAVAFLAGALLLGAAAFVGTAGAMRLAFATMLVFSGIALWVTFGHHLVGDTSPGIPKSVAFLWEAILIVGVLGSAVQLITAGRRGPRTPNAELPLVLVAPALIPGVLFGYAGLKLLSGPESAHSFIPWQAQPNDLRLFGAVLVAVAVGSLMAILERDANSIAGGAFGAGALGIGMLVVAAQDRHTFGWQTADGIRYLVAAGVLMVLGAIGTTLHAVMPNAQRWEAFVRADHGPRSTKVGAAADAGFFGPDSVAWRVWSYPTSPVMGFQRAVGIEELDPFLVAAVDATKRIREYPAKRYDYTLLYFATVAFGDTRSVVKASQALTRMHARNTGTEPLSGKPFDANNPDSQLWILVTGWHSVLKAYEMYGPGPLTEADEAEWWAACALAAEFQTCDPAAVPRNRAELRAYYARVNPGLVASPVAVDTFEYLLNPINLMPDLPAILRPGAKVINAIGRAAVIATLPTWMRQQTGINQPAWVDKAVAPWIRMSFGFVSRLPWLEIQILKLISPSTIKVVEPVLYGVHPSRTQVSSPAAAFAAHDVPTPAAIIAGNDRQEA
;
A
#
# COMPACT_ATOMS: atom_id res chain seq x y z
N MET A 1 0.94 26.28 -32.90
CA MET A 1 -0.03 25.59 -33.78
C MET A 1 -0.82 24.62 -32.93
N ASN A 2 -2.11 24.88 -32.74
CA ASN A 2 -3.02 24.03 -31.98
C ASN A 2 -3.18 22.69 -32.71
N SER A 3 -2.58 21.62 -32.17
CA SER A 3 -2.90 20.26 -32.61
C SER A 3 -4.24 19.86 -32.01
N THR A 4 -5.33 20.14 -32.73
CA THR A 4 -6.61 19.49 -32.47
C THR A 4 -6.43 18.00 -32.75
N THR A 5 -6.22 17.20 -31.70
CA THR A 5 -6.37 15.74 -31.78
C THR A 5 -7.73 15.44 -32.40
N PRO A 6 -7.80 14.64 -33.49
CA PRO A 6 -9.08 14.30 -34.10
C PRO A 6 -9.97 13.63 -33.06
N ALA A 7 -11.20 14.13 -32.90
CA ALA A 7 -12.18 13.53 -32.01
C ALA A 7 -12.43 12.09 -32.45
N HIS A 8 -12.06 11.11 -31.62
CA HIS A 8 -12.39 9.72 -31.87
C HIS A 8 -13.92 9.58 -31.95
N PRO A 9 -14.50 9.06 -33.05
CA PRO A 9 -15.96 9.00 -33.23
C PRO A 9 -16.68 8.17 -32.14
N GLY A 10 -15.97 7.28 -31.44
CA GLY A 10 -16.50 6.53 -30.30
C GLY A 10 -16.68 7.35 -29.01
N ARG A 11 -16.02 8.52 -28.87
CA ARG A 11 -16.13 9.36 -27.66
C ARG A 11 -17.52 9.99 -27.52
N GLY A 12 -18.12 10.42 -28.63
CA GLY A 12 -19.47 11.00 -28.62
C GLY A 12 -20.54 9.99 -28.21
N LEU A 13 -20.47 8.76 -28.75
CA LEU A 13 -21.40 7.69 -28.39
C LEU A 13 -21.19 7.21 -26.94
N ALA A 14 -19.94 7.05 -26.49
CA ALA A 14 -19.66 6.64 -25.11
C ALA A 14 -20.10 7.69 -24.09
N ALA A 15 -19.90 8.98 -24.37
CA ALA A 15 -20.42 10.06 -23.52
C ALA A 15 -21.96 10.07 -23.48
N GLY A 16 -22.63 9.84 -24.62
CA GLY A 16 -24.09 9.73 -24.69
C GLY A 16 -24.64 8.54 -23.90
N LEU A 17 -24.02 7.35 -24.04
CA LEU A 17 -24.41 6.15 -23.30
C LEU A 17 -24.13 6.28 -21.80
N ALA A 18 -23.00 6.88 -21.41
CA ALA A 18 -22.68 7.16 -20.01
C ALA A 18 -23.69 8.14 -19.39
N GLY A 19 -24.07 9.20 -20.11
CA GLY A 19 -25.09 10.14 -19.66
C GLY A 19 -26.47 9.48 -19.49
N ALA A 20 -26.89 8.64 -20.43
CA ALA A 20 -28.15 7.91 -20.36
C ALA A 20 -28.18 6.90 -19.20
N ALA A 21 -27.09 6.15 -18.99
CA ALA A 21 -26.97 5.19 -17.90
C ALA A 21 -26.87 5.86 -16.52
N ALA A 22 -26.20 7.01 -16.41
CA ALA A 22 -26.16 7.81 -15.20
C ALA A 22 -27.54 8.39 -14.85
N LEU A 23 -28.28 8.90 -15.85
CA LEU A 23 -29.65 9.37 -15.67
C LEU A 23 -30.58 8.23 -15.24
N ALA A 24 -30.47 7.05 -15.87
CA ALA A 24 -31.22 5.86 -15.47
C ALA A 24 -30.91 5.46 -14.02
N ALA A 25 -29.64 5.45 -13.62
CA ALA A 25 -29.25 5.16 -12.24
C ALA A 25 -29.79 6.19 -11.24
N VAL A 26 -29.77 7.48 -11.56
CA VAL A 26 -30.37 8.53 -10.70
C VAL A 26 -31.89 8.33 -10.59
N VAL A 27 -32.58 8.07 -11.69
CA VAL A 27 -34.02 7.78 -11.64
C VAL A 27 -34.29 6.55 -10.77
N LEU A 28 -33.51 5.48 -10.93
CA LEU A 28 -33.66 4.22 -10.19
C LEU A 28 -33.32 4.33 -8.69
N LEU A 29 -32.35 5.18 -8.32
CA LEU A 29 -31.92 5.37 -6.92
C LEU A 29 -32.83 6.30 -6.11
N PHE A 30 -33.62 7.15 -6.77
CA PHE A 30 -34.37 8.24 -6.11
C PHE A 30 -35.90 8.16 -6.32
N THR A 31 -36.43 7.11 -6.96
CA THR A 31 -37.87 6.92 -7.14
C THR A 31 -38.32 5.51 -6.72
N ASP A 32 -39.59 5.35 -6.29
CA ASP A 32 -40.20 4.05 -5.93
C ASP A 32 -40.34 3.15 -7.18
N THR A 33 -39.29 2.38 -7.49
CA THR A 33 -39.04 1.80 -8.82
C THR A 33 -39.40 0.32 -8.99
N TRP A 34 -40.16 -0.26 -8.07
CA TRP A 34 -40.61 -1.66 -8.08
C TRP A 34 -41.36 -2.08 -9.37
N VAL A 35 -41.86 -1.10 -10.14
CA VAL A 35 -42.59 -1.27 -11.42
C VAL A 35 -41.79 -0.85 -12.66
N MET A 36 -40.58 -0.32 -12.47
CA MET A 36 -39.75 0.21 -13.54
C MET A 36 -38.82 -0.86 -14.14
N TRP A 37 -39.00 -2.14 -13.80
CA TRP A 37 -38.19 -3.26 -14.30
C TRP A 37 -39.05 -4.16 -15.20
N ALA A 38 -38.42 -5.02 -16.01
CA ALA A 38 -39.14 -5.95 -16.88
C ALA A 38 -39.96 -7.01 -16.10
N TRP A 39 -39.61 -7.23 -14.83
CA TRP A 39 -40.37 -7.99 -13.83
C TRP A 39 -40.47 -7.19 -12.54
N ARG A 40 -41.31 -7.63 -11.59
CA ARG A 40 -41.47 -6.90 -10.32
C ARG A 40 -40.30 -7.25 -9.40
N ILE A 41 -39.52 -6.25 -9.01
CA ILE A 41 -38.51 -6.40 -7.95
C ILE A 41 -39.20 -6.10 -6.62
N ASN A 42 -39.20 -7.05 -5.69
CA ASN A 42 -39.91 -6.93 -4.41
C ASN A 42 -39.07 -6.32 -3.28
N GLU A 43 -37.74 -6.33 -3.40
CA GLU A 43 -36.81 -5.84 -2.38
C GLU A 43 -36.12 -4.54 -2.83
N HIS A 44 -36.14 -3.52 -1.97
CA HIS A 44 -35.55 -2.21 -2.27
C HIS A 44 -34.03 -2.33 -2.49
N ALA A 45 -33.38 -3.16 -1.66
CA ALA A 45 -31.97 -3.47 -1.76
C ALA A 45 -31.60 -4.08 -3.13
N SER A 46 -32.48 -4.91 -3.71
CA SER A 46 -32.25 -5.46 -5.04
C SER A 46 -32.29 -4.38 -6.12
N ALA A 47 -33.29 -3.51 -6.09
CA ALA A 47 -33.43 -2.42 -7.05
C ALA A 47 -32.24 -1.45 -6.96
N THR A 48 -31.84 -1.09 -5.74
CA THR A 48 -30.70 -0.20 -5.46
C THR A 48 -29.38 -0.81 -5.92
N ALA A 49 -29.14 -2.10 -5.64
CA ALA A 49 -27.92 -2.78 -6.06
C ALA A 49 -27.78 -2.85 -7.58
N LEU A 50 -28.89 -3.06 -8.30
CA LEU A 50 -28.90 -3.01 -9.76
C LEU A 50 -28.63 -1.60 -10.29
N ALA A 51 -29.28 -0.57 -9.72
CA ALA A 51 -29.06 0.82 -10.10
C ALA A 51 -27.58 1.24 -9.93
N VAL A 52 -26.95 0.81 -8.83
CA VAL A 52 -25.51 0.98 -8.59
C VAL A 52 -24.67 0.31 -9.68
N ALA A 53 -25.01 -0.90 -10.11
CA ALA A 53 -24.29 -1.58 -11.17
C ALA A 53 -24.37 -0.84 -12.52
N PHE A 54 -25.55 -0.29 -12.85
CA PHE A 54 -25.72 0.58 -14.02
C PHE A 54 -24.89 1.85 -13.93
N LEU A 55 -24.85 2.51 -12.76
CA LEU A 55 -24.02 3.69 -12.53
C LEU A 55 -22.53 3.37 -12.68
N ALA A 56 -22.06 2.25 -12.12
CA ALA A 56 -20.68 1.81 -12.26
C ALA A 56 -20.31 1.55 -13.73
N GLY A 57 -21.22 0.96 -14.52
CA GLY A 57 -21.07 0.80 -15.97
C GLY A 57 -21.00 2.14 -16.73
N ALA A 58 -21.84 3.11 -16.35
CA ALA A 58 -21.81 4.46 -16.91
C ALA A 58 -20.46 5.17 -16.64
N LEU A 59 -19.98 5.07 -15.41
CA LEU A 59 -18.71 5.63 -14.98
C LEU A 59 -17.52 4.97 -15.69
N LEU A 60 -17.56 3.65 -15.92
CA LEU A 60 -16.57 2.93 -16.71
C LEU A 60 -16.53 3.45 -18.17
N LEU A 61 -17.68 3.61 -18.82
CA LEU A 61 -17.78 4.16 -20.17
C LEU A 61 -17.27 5.61 -20.24
N GLY A 62 -17.65 6.45 -19.27
CA GLY A 62 -17.19 7.84 -19.17
C GLY A 62 -15.67 7.93 -18.98
N ALA A 63 -15.11 7.11 -18.09
CA ALA A 63 -13.68 7.02 -17.85
C ALA A 63 -12.94 6.54 -19.11
N ALA A 64 -13.44 5.51 -19.80
CA ALA A 64 -12.86 5.04 -21.05
C ALA A 64 -12.87 6.10 -22.15
N ALA A 65 -13.94 6.91 -22.24
CA ALA A 65 -14.04 8.02 -23.19
C ALA A 65 -13.05 9.15 -22.87
N PHE A 66 -12.85 9.44 -21.57
CA PHE A 66 -11.90 10.45 -21.09
C PHE A 66 -10.45 10.05 -21.37
N VAL A 67 -10.08 8.83 -20.99
CA VAL A 67 -8.77 8.22 -21.32
C VAL A 67 -8.56 8.19 -22.82
N GLY A 68 -9.61 7.79 -23.55
CA GLY A 68 -9.72 7.96 -24.98
C GLY A 68 -8.75 7.10 -25.81
N THR A 69 -8.21 6.03 -25.23
CA THR A 69 -7.42 5.00 -25.91
C THR A 69 -8.33 3.93 -26.51
N ALA A 70 -7.94 3.35 -27.65
CA ALA A 70 -8.67 2.25 -28.26
C ALA A 70 -8.81 1.02 -27.34
N GLY A 71 -7.85 0.82 -26.43
CA GLY A 71 -7.89 -0.27 -25.46
C GLY A 71 -8.97 -0.07 -24.39
N ALA A 72 -8.92 1.05 -23.67
CA ALA A 72 -9.93 1.39 -22.66
C ALA A 72 -11.37 1.36 -23.23
N MET A 73 -11.55 1.80 -24.48
CA MET A 73 -12.85 1.71 -25.17
C MET A 73 -13.27 0.26 -25.46
N ARG A 74 -12.35 -0.60 -25.94
CA ARG A 74 -12.62 -2.03 -26.16
C ARG A 74 -13.01 -2.73 -24.86
N LEU A 75 -12.29 -2.46 -23.78
CA LEU A 75 -12.60 -2.95 -22.45
C LEU A 75 -14.02 -2.56 -22.01
N ALA A 76 -14.35 -1.27 -22.08
CA ALA A 76 -15.66 -0.77 -21.65
C ALA A 76 -16.80 -1.36 -22.48
N PHE A 77 -16.67 -1.39 -23.82
CA PHE A 77 -17.70 -1.96 -24.69
C PHE A 77 -17.83 -3.47 -24.56
N ALA A 78 -16.76 -4.22 -24.35
CA ALA A 78 -16.86 -5.66 -24.12
C ALA A 78 -17.55 -5.97 -22.79
N THR A 79 -17.21 -5.24 -21.73
CA THR A 79 -17.87 -5.34 -20.42
C THR A 79 -19.37 -5.05 -20.55
N MET A 80 -19.73 -3.98 -21.27
CA MET A 80 -21.13 -3.61 -21.52
C MET A 80 -21.87 -4.61 -22.42
N LEU A 81 -21.20 -5.16 -23.43
CA LEU A 81 -21.78 -6.17 -24.32
C LEU A 81 -22.15 -7.44 -23.56
N VAL A 82 -21.24 -7.94 -22.71
CA VAL A 82 -21.48 -9.12 -21.89
C VAL A 82 -22.62 -8.89 -20.92
N PHE A 83 -22.59 -7.76 -20.18
CA PHE A 83 -23.67 -7.41 -19.26
C PHE A 83 -25.02 -7.32 -19.98
N SER A 84 -25.10 -6.51 -21.05
CA SER A 84 -26.35 -6.25 -21.77
C SER A 84 -26.89 -7.51 -22.46
N GLY A 85 -26.02 -8.38 -22.97
CA GLY A 85 -26.41 -9.64 -23.60
C GLY A 85 -27.01 -10.63 -22.60
N ILE A 86 -26.37 -10.79 -21.43
CA ILE A 86 -26.90 -11.67 -20.37
C ILE A 86 -28.17 -11.06 -19.77
N ALA A 87 -28.21 -9.74 -19.53
CA ALA A 87 -29.39 -9.05 -19.05
C ALA A 87 -30.59 -9.20 -20.00
N LEU A 88 -30.34 -9.11 -21.32
CA LEU A 88 -31.36 -9.35 -22.34
C LEU A 88 -31.84 -10.80 -22.31
N TRP A 89 -30.94 -11.77 -22.16
CA TRP A 89 -31.32 -13.19 -22.02
C TRP A 89 -32.18 -13.45 -20.78
N VAL A 90 -31.82 -12.90 -19.62
CA VAL A 90 -32.62 -13.01 -18.39
C VAL A 90 -34.01 -12.42 -18.60
N THR A 91 -34.07 -11.23 -19.21
CA THR A 91 -35.32 -10.50 -19.47
C THR A 91 -36.22 -11.26 -20.45
N PHE A 92 -35.68 -11.69 -21.58
CA PHE A 92 -36.43 -12.40 -22.61
C PHE A 92 -36.86 -13.80 -22.15
N GLY A 93 -36.00 -14.50 -21.40
CA GLY A 93 -36.31 -15.79 -20.81
C GLY A 93 -37.51 -15.72 -19.85
N HIS A 94 -37.64 -14.63 -19.08
CA HIS A 94 -38.81 -14.40 -18.24
C HIS A 94 -40.10 -14.26 -19.07
N HIS A 95 -40.05 -13.55 -20.19
CA HIS A 95 -41.21 -13.37 -21.08
C HIS A 95 -41.65 -14.66 -21.80
N LEU A 96 -40.72 -15.52 -22.21
CA LEU A 96 -41.03 -16.80 -22.86
C LEU A 96 -41.73 -17.80 -21.93
N VAL A 97 -41.48 -17.72 -20.63
CA VAL A 97 -42.10 -18.59 -19.61
C VAL A 97 -43.51 -18.10 -19.21
N GLY A 98 -43.97 -16.97 -19.78
CA GLY A 98 -45.36 -16.52 -19.70
C GLY A 98 -45.75 -15.74 -18.44
N ASP A 99 -44.79 -15.40 -17.59
CA ASP A 99 -45.05 -14.77 -16.29
C ASP A 99 -44.89 -13.25 -16.36
N THR A 100 -45.69 -12.56 -17.17
CA THR A 100 -45.76 -11.09 -17.02
C THR A 100 -46.47 -10.78 -15.71
N SER A 101 -45.71 -10.47 -14.66
CA SER A 101 -46.23 -10.09 -13.35
C SER A 101 -47.41 -9.11 -13.51
N PRO A 102 -48.60 -9.40 -12.95
CA PRO A 102 -49.76 -8.52 -13.06
C PRO A 102 -49.42 -7.15 -12.45
N GLY A 103 -49.39 -6.12 -13.31
CA GLY A 103 -49.16 -4.72 -12.91
C GLY A 103 -47.98 -4.01 -13.58
N ILE A 104 -47.17 -4.68 -14.39
CA ILE A 104 -46.13 -4.01 -15.20
C ILE A 104 -46.70 -3.69 -16.59
N PRO A 105 -46.72 -2.42 -17.01
CA PRO A 105 -47.13 -2.09 -18.37
C PRO A 105 -46.19 -2.78 -19.37
N LYS A 106 -46.73 -3.57 -20.31
CA LYS A 106 -45.95 -4.23 -21.37
C LYS A 106 -45.03 -3.25 -22.11
N SER A 107 -45.44 -1.99 -22.23
CA SER A 107 -44.64 -0.90 -22.80
C SER A 107 -43.32 -0.62 -22.05
N VAL A 108 -43.28 -0.76 -20.72
CA VAL A 108 -42.06 -0.56 -19.92
C VAL A 108 -41.08 -1.71 -20.13
N ALA A 109 -41.58 -2.95 -20.17
CA ALA A 109 -40.76 -4.13 -20.48
C ALA A 109 -40.15 -4.05 -21.90
N PHE A 110 -40.96 -3.69 -22.91
CA PHE A 110 -40.47 -3.51 -24.28
C PHE A 110 -39.47 -2.35 -24.41
N LEU A 111 -39.65 -1.27 -23.65
CA LEU A 111 -38.68 -0.17 -23.60
C LEU A 111 -37.32 -0.65 -23.07
N TRP A 112 -37.31 -1.46 -22.02
CA TRP A 112 -36.08 -2.05 -21.48
C TRP A 112 -35.39 -2.99 -22.45
N GLU A 113 -36.14 -3.86 -23.12
CA GLU A 113 -35.60 -4.72 -24.16
C GLU A 113 -34.98 -3.90 -25.30
N ALA A 114 -35.65 -2.83 -25.74
CA ALA A 114 -35.12 -1.94 -26.75
C ALA A 114 -33.80 -1.28 -26.31
N ILE A 115 -33.70 -0.81 -25.06
CA ILE A 115 -32.47 -0.24 -24.49
C ILE A 115 -31.33 -1.28 -24.49
N LEU A 116 -31.61 -2.51 -24.05
CA LEU A 116 -30.61 -3.59 -24.01
C LEU A 116 -30.17 -4.02 -25.42
N ILE A 117 -31.09 -4.13 -26.37
CA ILE A 117 -30.79 -4.44 -27.78
C ILE A 117 -29.91 -3.35 -28.38
N VAL A 118 -30.24 -2.07 -28.16
CA VAL A 118 -29.40 -0.94 -28.61
C VAL A 118 -28.03 -0.98 -27.94
N GLY A 119 -27.96 -1.32 -26.65
CA GLY A 119 -26.70 -1.50 -25.92
C GLY A 119 -25.82 -2.61 -26.51
N VAL A 120 -26.41 -3.77 -26.83
CA VAL A 120 -25.73 -4.90 -27.47
C VAL A 120 -25.25 -4.55 -28.87
N LEU A 121 -26.14 -4.06 -29.74
CA LEU A 121 -25.80 -3.72 -31.13
C LEU A 121 -24.78 -2.58 -31.19
N GLY A 122 -24.96 -1.53 -30.38
CA GLY A 122 -24.05 -0.40 -30.28
C GLY A 122 -22.66 -0.84 -29.80
N SER A 123 -22.57 -1.64 -28.75
CA SER A 123 -21.29 -2.14 -28.22
C SER A 123 -20.61 -3.10 -29.20
N ALA A 124 -21.36 -3.97 -29.87
CA ALA A 124 -20.82 -4.88 -30.88
C ALA A 124 -20.25 -4.12 -32.10
N VAL A 125 -20.98 -3.13 -32.62
CA VAL A 125 -20.49 -2.27 -33.72
C VAL A 125 -19.23 -1.51 -33.29
N GLN A 126 -19.19 -0.99 -32.07
CA GLN A 126 -18.00 -0.28 -31.57
C GLN A 126 -16.80 -1.21 -31.36
N LEU A 127 -17.00 -2.44 -30.88
CA LEU A 127 -15.93 -3.44 -30.80
C LEU A 127 -15.38 -3.83 -32.17
N ILE A 128 -16.26 -4.05 -33.15
CA ILE A 128 -15.86 -4.38 -34.53
C ILE A 128 -15.10 -3.21 -35.17
N THR A 129 -15.58 -1.98 -34.99
CA THR A 129 -14.93 -0.78 -35.55
C THR A 129 -13.61 -0.44 -34.84
N ALA A 130 -13.51 -0.69 -33.53
CA ALA A 130 -12.27 -0.55 -32.77
C ALA A 130 -11.22 -1.61 -33.15
N GLY A 131 -11.65 -2.85 -33.46
CA GLY A 131 -10.76 -3.91 -33.94
C GLY A 131 -10.18 -3.68 -35.34
N ARG A 132 -10.83 -2.83 -36.16
CA ARG A 132 -10.40 -2.49 -37.52
C ARG A 132 -9.47 -1.28 -37.61
N ARG A 133 -9.29 -0.50 -36.53
CA ARG A 133 -8.57 0.79 -36.54
C ARG A 133 -7.40 0.79 -35.57
N GLY A 134 -6.21 0.52 -36.12
CA GLY A 134 -4.91 0.75 -35.47
C GLY A 134 -4.26 -0.53 -34.95
N PRO A 135 -2.91 -0.61 -34.95
CA PRO A 135 -2.20 -1.78 -34.45
C PRO A 135 -2.60 -2.05 -33.00
N ARG A 136 -2.71 -3.33 -32.61
CA ARG A 136 -2.48 -3.73 -31.22
C ARG A 136 -1.05 -3.28 -30.91
N THR A 137 -0.83 -2.09 -30.37
CA THR A 137 0.50 -1.71 -29.88
C THR A 137 0.82 -2.68 -28.75
N PRO A 138 1.71 -3.66 -28.94
CA PRO A 138 2.08 -4.59 -27.89
C PRO A 138 3.06 -3.83 -27.01
N ASN A 139 2.53 -3.05 -26.08
CA ASN A 139 3.34 -2.18 -25.25
C ASN A 139 3.57 -2.83 -23.89
N ALA A 140 4.74 -3.48 -23.82
CA ALA A 140 5.41 -4.03 -22.65
C ALA A 140 4.69 -5.16 -21.90
N GLU A 141 5.49 -6.13 -21.47
CA GLU A 141 5.05 -7.15 -20.53
C GLU A 141 4.64 -6.47 -19.23
N LEU A 142 3.34 -6.41 -18.96
CA LEU A 142 2.87 -6.02 -17.63
C LEU A 142 3.41 -7.06 -16.64
N PRO A 143 4.17 -6.65 -15.60
CA PRO A 143 4.66 -7.58 -14.60
C PRO A 143 3.48 -8.31 -13.97
N LEU A 144 3.65 -9.60 -13.68
CA LEU A 144 2.60 -10.49 -13.15
C LEU A 144 1.88 -9.90 -11.93
N VAL A 145 2.52 -9.00 -11.20
CA VAL A 145 1.92 -8.33 -10.05
C VAL A 145 0.92 -7.22 -10.34
N LEU A 146 0.95 -6.60 -11.52
CA LEU A 146 -0.12 -5.69 -11.94
C LEU A 146 -1.31 -6.51 -12.45
N VAL A 147 -1.04 -7.76 -12.84
CA VAL A 147 -2.01 -8.71 -13.36
C VAL A 147 -2.68 -9.52 -12.23
N ALA A 148 -1.95 -9.94 -11.21
CA ALA A 148 -2.44 -10.86 -10.17
C ALA A 148 -3.58 -10.28 -9.30
N PRO A 149 -3.54 -9.01 -8.85
CA PRO A 149 -4.65 -8.37 -8.16
C PRO A 149 -5.90 -8.23 -9.02
N ALA A 150 -5.79 -8.20 -10.35
CA ALA A 150 -6.93 -8.20 -11.27
C ALA A 150 -7.41 -9.62 -11.64
N LEU A 151 -6.50 -10.60 -11.65
CA LEU A 151 -6.77 -11.99 -12.02
C LEU A 151 -7.57 -12.74 -10.94
N ILE A 152 -7.21 -12.57 -9.66
CA ILE A 152 -7.87 -13.25 -8.54
C ILE A 152 -9.36 -12.85 -8.44
N PRO A 153 -9.74 -11.56 -8.45
CA PRO A 153 -11.14 -11.13 -8.52
C PRO A 153 -11.81 -11.55 -9.82
N GLY A 154 -11.11 -11.52 -10.96
CA GLY A 154 -11.66 -11.96 -12.24
C GLY A 154 -12.13 -13.42 -12.20
N VAL A 155 -11.34 -14.31 -11.61
CA VAL A 155 -11.71 -15.72 -11.44
C VAL A 155 -12.80 -15.89 -10.38
N LEU A 156 -12.67 -15.23 -9.23
CA LEU A 156 -13.64 -15.34 -8.13
C LEU A 156 -15.02 -14.79 -8.49
N PHE A 157 -15.09 -13.61 -9.10
CA PHE A 157 -16.34 -13.02 -9.57
C PHE A 157 -16.90 -13.75 -10.78
N GLY A 158 -16.04 -14.25 -11.68
CA GLY A 158 -16.47 -15.11 -12.78
C GLY A 158 -17.18 -16.37 -12.28
N TYR A 159 -16.56 -17.06 -11.30
CA TYR A 159 -17.16 -18.24 -10.67
C TYR A 159 -18.47 -17.91 -9.93
N ALA A 160 -18.47 -16.88 -9.09
CA ALA A 160 -19.66 -16.46 -8.35
C ALA A 160 -20.80 -16.05 -9.29
N GLY A 161 -20.47 -15.30 -10.36
CA GLY A 161 -21.44 -14.87 -11.37
C GLY A 161 -22.03 -16.03 -12.16
N LEU A 162 -21.21 -16.98 -12.61
CA LEU A 162 -21.68 -18.19 -13.29
C LEU A 162 -22.56 -19.05 -12.39
N LYS A 163 -22.26 -19.13 -11.09
CA LYS A 163 -23.10 -19.84 -10.10
C LYS A 163 -24.47 -19.16 -9.95
N LEU A 164 -24.50 -17.84 -9.86
CA LEU A 164 -25.76 -17.06 -9.80
C LEU A 164 -26.61 -17.22 -11.07
N LEU A 165 -25.97 -17.34 -12.23
CA LEU A 165 -26.67 -17.54 -13.50
C LEU A 165 -27.26 -18.95 -13.66
N SER A 166 -26.49 -19.97 -13.30
CA SER A 166 -26.85 -21.39 -13.52
C SER A 166 -27.70 -22.00 -12.40
N GLY A 167 -27.57 -21.52 -11.16
CA GLY A 167 -28.27 -22.07 -9.99
C GLY A 167 -28.58 -21.01 -8.94
N PRO A 168 -29.45 -20.01 -9.22
CA PRO A 168 -29.73 -18.89 -8.32
C PRO A 168 -30.21 -19.33 -6.93
N GLU A 169 -30.98 -20.40 -6.83
CA GLU A 169 -31.48 -20.95 -5.55
C GLU A 169 -30.36 -21.51 -4.66
N SER A 170 -29.24 -21.94 -5.25
CA SER A 170 -28.06 -22.40 -4.49
C SER A 170 -27.17 -21.25 -3.99
N ALA A 171 -27.50 -20.02 -4.39
CA ALA A 171 -26.66 -18.83 -4.27
C ALA A 171 -27.19 -17.80 -3.25
N HIS A 172 -28.24 -18.11 -2.49
CA HIS A 172 -28.71 -17.30 -1.34
C HIS A 172 -27.59 -16.95 -0.33
N SER A 173 -26.46 -17.66 -0.36
CA SER A 173 -25.28 -17.44 0.50
C SER A 173 -24.36 -16.26 0.10
N PHE A 174 -24.71 -15.45 -0.90
CA PHE A 174 -23.90 -14.30 -1.35
C PHE A 174 -24.61 -12.95 -1.22
N ILE A 175 -25.94 -12.95 -1.22
CA ILE A 175 -26.76 -11.73 -1.14
C ILE A 175 -27.44 -11.76 0.22
N PRO A 176 -27.23 -10.76 1.08
CA PRO A 176 -27.67 -10.85 2.47
C PRO A 176 -29.13 -10.43 2.70
N TRP A 177 -29.91 -10.27 1.61
CA TRP A 177 -31.35 -10.03 1.61
C TRP A 177 -32.06 -11.04 0.68
N GLN A 178 -33.40 -11.10 0.72
CA GLN A 178 -34.17 -12.06 -0.06
C GLN A 178 -34.37 -11.62 -1.52
N ALA A 179 -33.37 -11.83 -2.36
CA ALA A 179 -33.45 -11.56 -3.80
C ALA A 179 -34.21 -12.65 -4.58
N GLN A 180 -34.97 -12.24 -5.59
CA GLN A 180 -35.65 -13.19 -6.49
C GLN A 180 -34.67 -13.87 -7.45
N PRO A 181 -35.02 -15.03 -8.04
CA PRO A 181 -34.15 -15.74 -8.98
C PRO A 181 -33.65 -14.88 -10.16
N ASN A 182 -34.49 -14.00 -10.69
CA ASN A 182 -34.11 -13.12 -11.80
C ASN A 182 -33.17 -11.99 -11.35
N ASP A 183 -33.36 -11.44 -10.14
CA ASP A 183 -32.45 -10.46 -9.54
C ASP A 183 -31.05 -11.08 -9.36
N LEU A 184 -31.00 -12.31 -8.83
CA LEU A 184 -29.77 -13.08 -8.64
C LEU A 184 -29.04 -13.32 -9.96
N ARG A 185 -29.76 -13.70 -11.02
CA ARG A 185 -29.18 -13.84 -12.37
C ARG A 185 -28.64 -12.53 -12.90
N LEU A 186 -29.31 -11.41 -12.65
CA LEU A 186 -28.85 -10.09 -13.09
C LEU A 186 -27.62 -9.64 -12.30
N PHE A 187 -27.52 -9.92 -11.00
CA PHE A 187 -26.27 -9.77 -10.24
C PHE A 187 -25.16 -10.66 -10.79
N GLY A 188 -25.50 -11.89 -11.18
CA GLY A 188 -24.58 -12.79 -11.87
C GLY A 188 -24.02 -12.17 -13.15
N ALA A 189 -24.87 -11.51 -13.95
CA ALA A 189 -24.46 -10.79 -15.15
C ALA A 189 -23.44 -9.67 -14.84
N VAL A 190 -23.64 -8.90 -13.76
CA VAL A 190 -22.71 -7.85 -13.32
C VAL A 190 -21.35 -8.46 -12.97
N LEU A 191 -21.33 -9.53 -12.17
CA LEU A 191 -20.08 -10.17 -11.76
C LEU A 191 -19.33 -10.81 -12.94
N VAL A 192 -20.03 -11.44 -13.87
CA VAL A 192 -19.43 -11.96 -15.11
C VAL A 192 -18.89 -10.83 -15.98
N ALA A 193 -19.59 -9.71 -16.09
CA ALA A 193 -19.11 -8.55 -16.84
C ALA A 193 -17.84 -7.97 -16.22
N VAL A 194 -17.79 -7.79 -14.89
CA VAL A 194 -16.58 -7.34 -14.16
C VAL A 194 -15.43 -8.33 -14.35
N ALA A 195 -15.70 -9.63 -14.33
CA ALA A 195 -14.71 -10.67 -14.58
C ALA A 195 -14.13 -10.60 -15.99
N VAL A 196 -14.99 -10.50 -17.01
CA VAL A 196 -14.56 -10.35 -18.41
C VAL A 196 -13.77 -9.06 -18.59
N GLY A 197 -14.21 -7.95 -18.01
CA GLY A 197 -13.47 -6.69 -18.03
C GLY A 197 -12.08 -6.84 -17.41
N SER A 198 -11.99 -7.47 -16.24
CA SER A 198 -10.71 -7.71 -15.57
C SER A 198 -9.77 -8.59 -16.40
N LEU A 199 -10.27 -9.68 -16.99
CA LEU A 199 -9.50 -10.55 -17.87
C LEU A 199 -9.09 -9.85 -19.17
N MET A 200 -9.96 -9.03 -19.75
CA MET A 200 -9.63 -8.26 -20.93
C MET A 200 -8.59 -7.18 -20.66
N ALA A 201 -8.64 -6.50 -19.52
CA ALA A 201 -7.61 -5.53 -19.13
C ALA A 201 -6.22 -6.21 -19.06
N ILE A 202 -6.17 -7.47 -18.62
CA ILE A 202 -4.96 -8.30 -18.60
C ILE A 202 -4.52 -8.66 -20.03
N LEU A 203 -5.45 -9.10 -20.87
CA LEU A 203 -5.18 -9.50 -22.26
C LEU A 203 -4.77 -8.33 -23.15
N GLU A 204 -5.34 -7.15 -22.92
CA GLU A 204 -5.04 -5.93 -23.67
C GLU A 204 -3.65 -5.38 -23.37
N ARG A 205 -3.07 -5.76 -22.23
CA ARG A 205 -1.74 -5.32 -21.77
C ARG A 205 -1.54 -3.80 -21.81
N ASP A 206 -2.60 -3.05 -21.52
CA ASP A 206 -2.60 -1.59 -21.53
C ASP A 206 -2.88 -1.05 -20.13
N ALA A 207 -1.94 -0.28 -19.58
CA ALA A 207 -2.06 0.34 -18.26
C ALA A 207 -3.25 1.32 -18.18
N ASN A 208 -3.61 1.96 -19.31
CA ASN A 208 -4.75 2.86 -19.37
C ASN A 208 -6.08 2.10 -19.30
N SER A 209 -6.16 0.93 -19.96
CA SER A 209 -7.30 0.01 -19.82
C SER A 209 -7.44 -0.49 -18.38
N ILE A 210 -6.33 -0.83 -17.72
CA ILE A 210 -6.34 -1.27 -16.31
C ILE A 210 -6.83 -0.16 -15.37
N ALA A 211 -6.39 1.07 -15.58
CA ALA A 211 -6.82 2.23 -14.80
C ALA A 211 -8.33 2.49 -14.94
N GLY A 212 -8.86 2.44 -16.17
CA GLY A 212 -10.30 2.57 -16.43
C GLY A 212 -11.11 1.46 -15.77
N GLY A 213 -10.65 0.21 -15.86
CA GLY A 213 -11.28 -0.93 -15.18
C GLY A 213 -11.26 -0.81 -13.66
N ALA A 214 -10.15 -0.36 -13.08
CA ALA A 214 -10.02 -0.13 -11.65
C ALA A 214 -10.98 0.95 -11.15
N PHE A 215 -11.17 2.04 -11.91
CA PHE A 215 -12.15 3.07 -11.57
C PHE A 215 -13.57 2.51 -11.48
N GLY A 216 -13.97 1.70 -12.46
CA GLY A 216 -15.28 1.02 -12.45
C GLY A 216 -15.44 0.06 -11.27
N ALA A 217 -14.40 -0.72 -10.94
CA ALA A 217 -14.40 -1.62 -9.79
C ALA A 217 -14.55 -0.85 -8.46
N GLY A 218 -13.80 0.24 -8.28
CA GLY A 218 -13.90 1.08 -7.09
C GLY A 218 -15.29 1.70 -6.92
N ALA A 219 -15.89 2.20 -8.00
CA ALA A 219 -17.25 2.76 -8.00
C ALA A 219 -18.30 1.71 -7.61
N LEU A 220 -18.18 0.48 -8.13
CA LEU A 220 -19.06 -0.64 -7.76
C LEU A 220 -18.92 -0.98 -6.26
N GLY A 221 -17.69 -1.06 -5.74
CA GLY A 221 -17.45 -1.32 -4.32
C GLY A 221 -18.03 -0.26 -3.40
N ILE A 222 -17.93 1.03 -3.76
CA ILE A 222 -18.57 2.13 -3.02
C ILE A 222 -20.09 1.99 -3.05
N GLY A 223 -20.67 1.73 -4.23
CA GLY A 223 -22.11 1.59 -4.35
C GLY A 223 -22.67 0.39 -3.59
N MET A 224 -21.92 -0.70 -3.47
CA MET A 224 -22.29 -1.82 -2.59
C MET A 224 -22.42 -1.37 -1.12
N LEU A 225 -21.52 -0.53 -0.62
CA LEU A 225 -21.65 0.03 0.74
C LEU A 225 -22.87 0.97 0.87
N VAL A 226 -23.21 1.70 -0.20
CA VAL A 226 -24.42 2.54 -0.23
C VAL A 226 -25.68 1.68 -0.09
N VAL A 227 -25.77 0.55 -0.80
CA VAL A 227 -26.87 -0.42 -0.67
C VAL A 227 -26.97 -0.90 0.78
N ALA A 228 -25.85 -1.35 1.36
CA ALA A 228 -25.82 -1.82 2.74
C ALA A 228 -26.28 -0.74 3.75
N ALA A 229 -25.92 0.52 3.52
CA ALA A 229 -26.28 1.64 4.37
C ALA A 229 -27.74 2.08 4.23
N GLN A 230 -28.27 2.12 3.00
CA GLN A 230 -29.66 2.50 2.72
C GLN A 230 -30.64 1.45 3.26
N ASP A 231 -30.32 0.18 3.08
CA ASP A 231 -31.17 -0.95 3.48
C ASP A 231 -30.67 -1.64 4.76
N ARG A 232 -30.20 -0.83 5.72
CA ARG A 232 -29.55 -1.30 6.96
C ARG A 232 -30.36 -2.32 7.77
N HIS A 233 -31.69 -2.29 7.64
CA HIS A 233 -32.60 -3.16 8.40
C HIS A 233 -32.76 -4.55 7.78
N THR A 234 -32.58 -4.69 6.47
CA THR A 234 -32.74 -5.95 5.73
C THR A 234 -31.39 -6.57 5.35
N PHE A 235 -30.30 -5.80 5.37
CA PHE A 235 -28.96 -6.21 4.93
C PHE A 235 -28.29 -7.32 5.78
N GLY A 236 -28.77 -7.67 6.97
CA GLY A 236 -28.21 -8.80 7.73
C GLY A 236 -26.71 -8.68 8.07
N TRP A 237 -26.29 -7.56 8.69
CA TRP A 237 -24.88 -7.22 8.99
C TRP A 237 -24.03 -8.30 9.66
N GLN A 238 -24.64 -9.16 10.48
CA GLN A 238 -23.95 -10.19 11.26
C GLN A 238 -24.05 -11.59 10.63
N THR A 239 -24.69 -11.71 9.46
CA THR A 239 -24.77 -12.98 8.75
C THR A 239 -23.47 -13.23 7.99
N ALA A 240 -23.17 -14.51 7.71
CA ALA A 240 -22.03 -14.87 6.88
C ALA A 240 -22.09 -14.18 5.49
N ASP A 241 -23.30 -13.99 4.98
CA ASP A 241 -23.56 -13.43 3.67
C ASP A 241 -23.35 -11.90 3.68
N GLY A 242 -23.76 -11.22 4.76
CA GLY A 242 -23.51 -9.79 4.97
C GLY A 242 -22.00 -9.50 5.06
N ILE A 243 -21.26 -10.35 5.78
CA ILE A 243 -19.80 -10.24 5.87
C ILE A 243 -19.13 -10.45 4.50
N ARG A 244 -19.53 -11.48 3.75
CA ARG A 244 -18.99 -11.73 2.40
C ARG A 244 -19.24 -10.57 1.46
N TYR A 245 -20.44 -9.98 1.52
CA TYR A 245 -20.81 -8.81 0.73
C TYR A 245 -19.91 -7.60 1.05
N LEU A 246 -19.69 -7.30 2.33
CA LEU A 246 -18.82 -6.21 2.76
C LEU A 246 -17.34 -6.44 2.40
N VAL A 247 -16.86 -7.69 2.50
CA VAL A 247 -15.51 -8.06 2.07
C VAL A 247 -15.36 -7.84 0.56
N ALA A 248 -16.33 -8.27 -0.24
CA ALA A 248 -16.31 -8.04 -1.69
C ALA A 248 -16.29 -6.55 -2.05
N ALA A 249 -17.09 -5.73 -1.35
CA ALA A 249 -17.09 -4.27 -1.51
C ALA A 249 -15.71 -3.66 -1.17
N GLY A 250 -15.12 -4.07 -0.04
CA GLY A 250 -13.78 -3.61 0.38
C GLY A 250 -12.67 -4.00 -0.61
N VAL A 251 -12.70 -5.22 -1.13
CA VAL A 251 -11.76 -5.68 -2.16
C VAL A 251 -11.87 -4.83 -3.42
N LEU A 252 -13.08 -4.60 -3.93
CA LEU A 252 -13.33 -3.76 -5.10
C LEU A 252 -12.84 -2.31 -4.90
N MET A 253 -13.04 -1.74 -3.70
CA MET A 253 -12.53 -0.41 -3.36
C MET A 253 -11.01 -0.34 -3.31
N VAL A 254 -10.35 -1.33 -2.69
CA VAL A 254 -8.88 -1.40 -2.63
C VAL A 254 -8.29 -1.52 -4.03
N LEU A 255 -8.88 -2.36 -4.89
CA LEU A 255 -8.45 -2.51 -6.28
C LEU A 255 -8.63 -1.21 -7.06
N GLY A 256 -9.76 -0.53 -6.88
CA GLY A 256 -9.98 0.78 -7.48
C GLY A 256 -8.97 1.82 -7.01
N ALA A 257 -8.66 1.86 -5.72
CA ALA A 257 -7.65 2.76 -5.16
C ALA A 257 -6.23 2.43 -5.68
N ILE A 258 -5.86 1.16 -5.77
CA ILE A 258 -4.57 0.72 -6.31
C ILE A 258 -4.46 1.13 -7.78
N GLY A 259 -5.44 0.79 -8.62
CA GLY A 259 -5.38 1.10 -10.04
C GLY A 259 -5.40 2.59 -10.36
N THR A 260 -6.17 3.39 -9.60
CA THR A 260 -6.18 4.86 -9.75
C THR A 260 -4.87 5.49 -9.25
N THR A 261 -4.31 5.02 -8.14
CA THR A 261 -3.01 5.48 -7.63
C THR A 261 -1.89 5.12 -8.59
N LEU A 262 -1.86 3.88 -9.09
CA LEU A 262 -0.91 3.44 -10.11
C LEU A 262 -1.02 4.34 -11.36
N HIS A 263 -2.22 4.62 -11.86
CA HIS A 263 -2.39 5.53 -12.99
C HIS A 263 -1.90 6.96 -12.72
N ALA A 264 -2.16 7.49 -11.52
CA ALA A 264 -1.76 8.85 -11.15
C ALA A 264 -0.24 8.99 -10.95
N VAL A 265 0.42 7.93 -10.48
CA VAL A 265 1.85 7.94 -10.12
C VAL A 265 2.72 7.40 -11.27
N MET A 266 2.15 6.66 -12.24
CA MET A 266 2.83 6.19 -13.45
C MET A 266 2.54 7.13 -14.63
N PRO A 267 3.49 7.97 -15.07
CA PRO A 267 3.23 8.87 -16.19
C PRO A 267 3.26 8.09 -17.52
N ASN A 268 2.14 8.06 -18.24
CA ASN A 268 1.89 7.69 -19.65
C ASN A 268 2.69 6.50 -20.27
N ALA A 269 1.99 5.60 -20.97
CA ALA A 269 2.55 4.37 -21.55
C ALA A 269 3.80 4.54 -22.45
N GLN A 270 4.01 5.72 -23.05
CA GLN A 270 5.22 6.04 -23.82
C GLN A 270 6.50 6.15 -22.97
N ARG A 271 6.40 6.61 -21.71
CA ARG A 271 7.53 6.56 -20.77
C ARG A 271 7.78 5.15 -20.26
N TRP A 272 6.75 4.30 -20.23
CA TRP A 272 6.87 2.89 -19.87
C TRP A 272 7.62 2.08 -20.95
N GLU A 273 7.35 2.29 -22.23
CA GLU A 273 8.19 1.70 -23.29
C GLU A 273 9.63 2.21 -23.26
N ALA A 274 9.86 3.49 -22.98
CA ALA A 274 11.21 4.01 -22.76
C ALA A 274 11.88 3.44 -21.48
N PHE A 275 11.08 3.05 -20.49
CA PHE A 275 11.52 2.41 -19.24
C PHE A 275 11.78 0.90 -19.39
N VAL A 276 11.02 0.20 -20.24
CA VAL A 276 11.16 -1.24 -20.52
C VAL A 276 12.18 -1.51 -21.63
N ARG A 277 12.28 -0.63 -22.65
CA ARG A 277 13.36 -0.65 -23.64
C ARG A 277 14.65 0.00 -23.13
N ALA A 278 14.60 0.71 -22.01
CA ALA A 278 15.81 0.93 -21.22
C ALA A 278 16.19 -0.44 -20.67
N ASP A 279 17.17 -1.08 -21.31
CA ASP A 279 17.75 -2.36 -20.93
C ASP A 279 17.64 -2.59 -19.42
N HIS A 280 17.00 -3.67 -19.00
CA HIS A 280 17.14 -4.17 -17.62
C HIS A 280 18.48 -4.90 -17.43
N GLY A 281 19.53 -4.31 -17.99
CA GLY A 281 20.79 -4.04 -17.32
C GLY A 281 21.31 -2.70 -17.87
N PRO A 282 21.37 -1.64 -17.05
CA PRO A 282 22.70 -1.22 -16.64
C PRO A 282 22.76 -0.79 -15.16
N ARG A 283 23.95 -0.97 -14.56
CA ARG A 283 24.42 -0.17 -13.42
C ARG A 283 23.93 1.27 -13.63
N SER A 284 23.30 1.88 -12.62
CA SER A 284 22.97 3.30 -12.67
C SER A 284 24.22 4.09 -13.08
N THR A 285 24.23 4.64 -14.30
CA THR A 285 25.31 5.53 -14.78
C THR A 285 25.12 6.96 -14.28
N LYS A 286 23.98 7.25 -13.62
CA LYS A 286 23.67 8.57 -13.05
C LYS A 286 23.92 8.67 -11.55
N VAL A 287 24.03 7.54 -10.84
CA VAL A 287 24.32 7.52 -9.41
C VAL A 287 25.74 7.02 -9.25
N GLY A 288 26.63 7.90 -8.78
CA GLY A 288 28.02 7.53 -8.56
C GLY A 288 28.12 6.39 -7.55
N ALA A 289 28.96 5.39 -7.86
CA ALA A 289 29.32 4.36 -6.89
C ALA A 289 29.92 4.99 -5.64
N ALA A 290 29.65 4.41 -4.47
CA ALA A 290 30.37 4.76 -3.24
C ALA A 290 31.88 4.57 -3.47
N ALA A 291 32.69 5.44 -2.87
CA ALA A 291 34.15 5.45 -3.08
C ALA A 291 34.84 4.18 -2.55
N ASP A 292 34.25 3.53 -1.55
CA ASP A 292 34.63 2.25 -0.99
C ASP A 292 33.41 1.52 -0.39
N ALA A 293 33.59 0.29 0.10
CA ALA A 293 32.52 -0.57 0.60
C ALA A 293 32.03 -0.21 2.01
N GLY A 294 32.53 0.87 2.62
CA GLY A 294 32.22 1.23 3.99
C GLY A 294 32.73 0.18 4.98
N PHE A 295 31.84 -0.23 5.90
CA PHE A 295 32.18 -1.07 7.05
C PHE A 295 31.60 -2.50 7.01
N PHE A 296 30.63 -2.75 6.13
CA PHE A 296 29.94 -4.05 6.04
C PHE A 296 30.09 -4.69 4.65
N GLY A 297 29.87 -3.91 3.60
CA GLY A 297 29.98 -4.35 2.21
C GLY A 297 28.80 -5.19 1.69
N PRO A 298 28.71 -5.39 0.35
CA PRO A 298 27.52 -5.92 -0.32
C PRO A 298 27.09 -7.34 0.04
N ASP A 299 28.03 -8.18 0.42
CA ASP A 299 27.76 -9.60 0.69
C ASP A 299 27.41 -9.86 2.17
N SER A 300 27.39 -8.81 2.99
CA SER A 300 27.10 -8.92 4.42
C SER A 300 25.62 -9.14 4.72
N VAL A 301 25.34 -9.82 5.84
CA VAL A 301 23.99 -9.94 6.41
C VAL A 301 23.44 -8.56 6.75
N ALA A 302 24.30 -7.64 7.18
CA ALA A 302 23.93 -6.26 7.44
C ALA A 302 23.31 -5.61 6.20
N TRP A 303 23.96 -5.69 5.04
CA TRP A 303 23.40 -5.17 3.79
C TRP A 303 22.09 -5.87 3.43
N ARG A 304 22.06 -7.20 3.46
CA ARG A 304 20.88 -8.00 3.10
C ARG A 304 19.64 -7.66 3.92
N VAL A 305 19.80 -7.42 5.22
CA VAL A 305 18.67 -7.11 6.11
C VAL A 305 18.31 -5.62 6.04
N TRP A 306 19.29 -4.71 6.11
CA TRP A 306 19.02 -3.27 6.04
C TRP A 306 18.42 -2.84 4.70
N SER A 307 18.77 -3.50 3.59
CA SER A 307 18.26 -3.17 2.26
C SER A 307 16.92 -3.83 1.95
N TYR A 308 16.37 -4.63 2.85
CA TYR A 308 15.06 -5.22 2.66
C TYR A 308 13.97 -4.19 2.99
N PRO A 309 12.87 -4.10 2.22
CA PRO A 309 11.90 -3.01 2.35
C PRO A 309 11.15 -2.96 3.69
N THR A 310 11.21 -4.01 4.51
CA THR A 310 10.66 -3.97 5.88
C THR A 310 11.44 -3.02 6.79
N SER A 311 12.73 -2.83 6.53
CA SER A 311 13.65 -2.10 7.41
C SER A 311 13.27 -0.62 7.55
N PRO A 312 13.16 0.18 6.48
CA PRO A 312 12.80 1.61 6.58
C PRO A 312 11.35 1.87 7.00
N VAL A 313 10.44 0.89 6.84
CA VAL A 313 9.01 1.06 7.09
C VAL A 313 8.60 0.48 8.45
N MET A 314 8.75 -0.84 8.63
CA MET A 314 8.27 -1.53 9.84
C MET A 314 9.33 -1.57 10.93
N GLY A 315 10.59 -1.83 10.55
CA GLY A 315 11.71 -1.94 11.47
C GLY A 315 11.97 -0.63 12.20
N PHE A 316 12.16 0.46 11.44
CA PHE A 316 12.39 1.78 12.01
C PHE A 316 11.21 2.31 12.81
N GLN A 317 9.98 2.15 12.30
CA GLN A 317 8.81 2.61 13.03
C GLN A 317 8.67 1.90 14.38
N ARG A 318 8.95 0.60 14.43
CA ARG A 318 9.00 -0.15 15.69
C ARG A 318 10.10 0.36 16.61
N ALA A 319 11.30 0.62 16.09
CA ALA A 319 12.45 1.11 16.86
C ALA A 319 12.13 2.43 17.55
N VAL A 320 11.75 3.44 16.77
CA VAL A 320 11.48 4.78 17.29
C VAL A 320 10.29 4.80 18.25
N GLY A 321 9.33 3.87 18.12
CA GLY A 321 8.29 3.71 19.14
C GLY A 321 8.86 3.18 20.45
N ILE A 322 9.51 2.00 20.42
CA ILE A 322 10.03 1.33 21.63
C ILE A 322 11.00 2.20 22.42
N GLU A 323 11.81 2.99 21.72
CA GLU A 323 12.84 3.86 22.29
C GLU A 323 12.28 4.84 23.33
N GLU A 324 11.06 5.36 23.11
CA GLU A 324 10.44 6.39 23.96
C GLU A 324 10.06 5.91 25.36
N LEU A 325 10.15 4.61 25.66
CA LEU A 325 9.95 4.09 27.01
C LEU A 325 11.15 4.34 27.94
N ASP A 326 12.32 4.72 27.41
CA ASP A 326 13.44 5.22 28.24
C ASP A 326 13.14 6.68 28.65
N PRO A 327 12.98 6.97 29.96
CA PRO A 327 12.64 8.32 30.43
C PRO A 327 13.67 9.38 30.04
N PHE A 328 14.95 9.04 29.98
CA PHE A 328 16.01 9.99 29.60
C PHE A 328 15.97 10.30 28.10
N LEU A 329 15.74 9.27 27.28
CA LEU A 329 15.59 9.41 25.83
C LEU A 329 14.39 10.28 25.49
N VAL A 330 13.20 9.95 26.02
CA VAL A 330 11.99 10.71 25.69
C VAL A 330 12.07 12.16 26.18
N ALA A 331 12.76 12.42 27.30
CA ALA A 331 13.03 13.79 27.75
C ALA A 331 13.91 14.55 26.75
N ALA A 332 14.96 13.93 26.23
CA ALA A 332 15.84 14.51 25.22
C ALA A 332 15.10 14.75 23.88
N VAL A 333 14.18 13.87 23.53
CA VAL A 333 13.32 14.00 22.35
C VAL A 333 12.33 15.16 22.53
N ASP A 334 11.62 15.18 23.66
CA ASP A 334 10.59 16.18 23.97
C ASP A 334 11.17 17.59 24.11
N ALA A 335 12.38 17.73 24.66
CA ALA A 335 13.09 19.00 24.78
C ALA A 335 13.28 19.71 23.44
N THR A 336 13.41 18.94 22.34
CA THR A 336 13.63 19.52 21.01
C THR A 336 12.34 19.87 20.27
N LYS A 337 11.19 19.31 20.67
CA LYS A 337 9.88 19.39 19.99
C LYS A 337 9.85 18.99 18.50
N ARG A 338 10.99 18.57 17.92
CA ARG A 338 11.14 18.34 16.47
C ARG A 338 10.28 17.20 15.92
N ILE A 339 9.95 16.20 16.73
CA ILE A 339 9.03 15.13 16.32
C ILE A 339 7.64 15.71 16.00
N ARG A 340 7.21 16.78 16.67
CA ARG A 340 5.90 17.40 16.46
C ARG A 340 5.93 18.50 15.39
N GLU A 341 6.99 19.32 15.39
CA GLU A 341 7.11 20.43 14.45
C GLU A 341 7.52 19.98 13.04
N TYR A 342 8.38 18.96 12.93
CA TYR A 342 8.96 18.51 11.67
C TYR A 342 9.07 16.97 11.59
N PRO A 343 7.99 16.21 11.80
CA PRO A 343 8.02 14.75 11.90
C PRO A 343 8.67 14.07 10.69
N ALA A 344 8.20 14.39 9.47
CA ALA A 344 8.71 13.79 8.24
C ALA A 344 10.21 14.07 8.03
N LYS A 345 10.66 15.30 8.32
CA LYS A 345 12.06 15.69 8.19
C LYS A 345 12.94 15.01 9.26
N ARG A 346 12.43 14.88 10.50
CA ARG A 346 13.14 14.18 11.57
C ARG A 346 13.30 12.71 11.23
N TYR A 347 12.25 12.07 10.71
CA TYR A 347 12.27 10.67 10.28
C TYR A 347 13.25 10.46 9.10
N ASP A 348 13.22 11.33 8.09
CA ASP A 348 14.14 11.30 6.94
C ASP A 348 15.62 11.35 7.38
N TYR A 349 15.98 12.25 8.30
CA TYR A 349 17.36 12.34 8.79
C TYR A 349 17.79 11.18 9.66
N THR A 350 16.89 10.59 10.44
CA THR A 350 17.18 9.37 11.19
C THR A 350 17.46 8.22 10.22
N LEU A 351 16.58 8.00 9.24
CA LEU A 351 16.80 6.98 8.21
C LEU A 351 18.08 7.19 7.42
N LEU A 352 18.38 8.45 7.05
CA LEU A 352 19.61 8.79 6.34
C LEU A 352 20.86 8.41 7.15
N TYR A 353 20.88 8.68 8.46
CA TYR A 353 22.03 8.34 9.30
C TYR A 353 22.30 6.83 9.27
N PHE A 354 21.29 6.02 9.57
CA PHE A 354 21.46 4.57 9.60
C PHE A 354 21.74 3.97 8.22
N ALA A 355 21.10 4.47 7.16
CA ALA A 355 21.42 4.06 5.80
C ALA A 355 22.87 4.42 5.44
N THR A 356 23.36 5.58 5.87
CA THR A 356 24.76 5.99 5.68
C THR A 356 25.70 5.05 6.43
N VAL A 357 25.40 4.68 7.67
CA VAL A 357 26.21 3.71 8.43
C VAL A 357 26.20 2.34 7.74
N ALA A 358 25.04 1.87 7.27
CA ALA A 358 24.91 0.56 6.64
C ALA A 358 25.59 0.48 5.25
N PHE A 359 25.45 1.51 4.42
CA PHE A 359 25.76 1.44 2.99
C PHE A 359 26.75 2.49 2.48
N GLY A 360 26.99 3.55 3.24
CA GLY A 360 27.84 4.66 2.84
C GLY A 360 29.33 4.30 2.80
N ASP A 361 30.09 5.07 2.03
CA ASP A 361 31.56 5.00 2.06
C ASP A 361 32.11 5.44 3.43
N THR A 362 33.34 5.01 3.73
CA THR A 362 34.00 5.29 5.02
C THR A 362 33.99 6.76 5.41
N ARG A 363 34.20 7.68 4.47
CA ARG A 363 34.23 9.13 4.71
C ARG A 363 32.85 9.65 5.09
N SER A 364 31.83 9.22 4.38
CA SER A 364 30.44 9.61 4.63
C SER A 364 29.98 9.16 6.02
N VAL A 365 30.31 7.94 6.42
CA VAL A 365 29.96 7.39 7.74
C VAL A 365 30.63 8.16 8.88
N VAL A 366 31.96 8.34 8.86
CA VAL A 366 32.67 9.03 9.96
C VAL A 366 32.23 10.49 10.09
N LYS A 367 31.92 11.16 8.97
CA LYS A 367 31.34 12.51 8.99
C LYS A 367 29.92 12.55 9.55
N ALA A 368 29.08 11.58 9.20
CA ALA A 368 27.73 11.47 9.75
C ALA A 368 27.78 11.23 11.28
N SER A 369 28.68 10.35 11.74
CA SER A 369 28.96 10.09 13.15
C SER A 369 29.41 11.36 13.90
N GLN A 370 30.38 12.10 13.36
CA GLN A 370 30.82 13.37 13.92
C GLN A 370 29.67 14.39 14.01
N ALA A 371 28.89 14.53 12.93
CA ALA A 371 27.78 15.47 12.87
C ALA A 371 26.68 15.13 13.89
N LEU A 372 26.33 13.85 14.03
CA LEU A 372 25.38 13.38 15.03
C LEU A 372 25.88 13.67 16.44
N THR A 373 27.12 13.28 16.76
CA THR A 373 27.71 13.46 18.10
C THR A 373 27.72 14.94 18.50
N ARG A 374 28.12 15.85 17.60
CA ARG A 374 28.11 17.30 17.86
C ARG A 374 26.71 17.88 18.00
N MET A 375 25.74 17.35 17.26
CA MET A 375 24.34 17.77 17.40
C MET A 375 23.79 17.35 18.77
N HIS A 376 24.03 16.10 19.17
CA HIS A 376 23.58 15.56 20.45
C HIS A 376 24.27 16.22 21.65
N ALA A 377 25.51 16.67 21.52
CA ALA A 377 26.24 17.32 22.61
C ALA A 377 25.58 18.63 23.08
N ARG A 378 24.71 19.21 22.25
CA ARG A 378 23.93 20.41 22.58
C ARG A 378 22.55 20.09 23.16
N ASN A 379 22.17 18.81 23.20
CA ASN A 379 20.87 18.35 23.67
C ASN A 379 21.03 17.68 25.04
N THR A 380 21.23 18.52 26.04
CA THR A 380 21.30 18.15 27.45
C THR A 380 20.19 18.86 28.21
N GLY A 381 19.80 18.33 29.37
CA GLY A 381 18.74 18.92 30.16
C GLY A 381 18.42 18.11 31.41
N THR A 382 17.21 18.28 31.94
CA THR A 382 16.75 17.55 33.13
C THR A 382 15.56 16.68 32.76
N GLU A 383 15.64 15.40 33.10
CA GLU A 383 14.56 14.44 32.95
C GLU A 383 13.47 14.74 34.01
N PRO A 384 12.21 14.95 33.59
CA PRO A 384 11.19 15.56 34.46
C PRO A 384 10.67 14.64 35.58
N LEU A 385 10.77 13.31 35.45
CA LEU A 385 10.21 12.36 36.44
C LEU A 385 11.14 12.17 37.63
N SER A 386 12.45 12.04 37.38
CA SER A 386 13.47 11.76 38.39
C SER A 386 14.28 12.99 38.78
N GLY A 387 14.20 14.08 38.00
CA GLY A 387 15.00 15.29 38.21
C GLY A 387 16.48 15.13 37.89
N LYS A 388 16.89 13.99 37.32
CA LYS A 388 18.27 13.71 36.94
C LYS A 388 18.62 14.36 35.60
N PRO A 389 19.88 14.73 35.35
CA PRO A 389 20.28 15.25 34.05
C PRO A 389 20.15 14.15 32.98
N PHE A 390 19.72 14.55 31.77
CA PHE A 390 19.87 13.74 30.56
C PHE A 390 20.94 14.35 29.65
N ASP A 391 21.61 13.50 28.89
CA ASP A 391 22.49 13.87 27.79
C ASP A 391 22.16 12.96 26.61
N ALA A 392 21.88 13.53 25.44
CA ALA A 392 21.61 12.75 24.23
C ALA A 392 22.82 11.92 23.77
N ASN A 393 24.03 12.21 24.23
CA ASN A 393 25.24 11.41 24.04
C ASN A 393 25.54 10.46 25.21
N ASN A 394 24.65 10.32 26.18
CA ASN A 394 24.82 9.33 27.25
C ASN A 394 25.06 7.92 26.65
N PRO A 395 26.16 7.23 27.01
CA PRO A 395 26.51 5.94 26.42
C PRO A 395 25.44 4.86 26.59
N ASP A 396 24.73 4.83 27.73
CA ASP A 396 23.67 3.84 28.00
C ASP A 396 22.43 4.10 27.13
N SER A 397 22.01 5.35 26.98
CA SER A 397 20.91 5.71 26.07
C SER A 397 21.26 5.49 24.59
N GLN A 398 22.51 5.74 24.17
CA GLN A 398 22.96 5.41 22.83
C GLN A 398 22.98 3.89 22.58
N LEU A 399 23.42 3.11 23.58
CA LEU A 399 23.37 1.65 23.51
C LEU A 399 21.93 1.14 23.39
N TRP A 400 21.00 1.73 24.15
CA TRP A 400 19.56 1.45 24.04
C TRP A 400 19.05 1.64 22.62
N ILE A 401 19.24 2.83 22.04
CA ILE A 401 18.82 3.17 20.67
C ILE A 401 19.43 2.21 19.64
N LEU A 402 20.73 1.92 19.77
CA LEU A 402 21.42 1.04 18.83
C LEU A 402 20.81 -0.37 18.89
N VAL A 403 20.68 -0.94 20.09
CA VAL A 403 20.18 -2.31 20.28
C VAL A 403 18.70 -2.42 19.88
N THR A 404 17.86 -1.44 20.20
CA THR A 404 16.45 -1.41 19.79
C THR A 404 16.30 -1.23 18.29
N GLY A 405 17.10 -0.38 17.66
CA GLY A 405 17.14 -0.17 16.22
C GLY A 405 17.46 -1.46 15.47
N TRP A 406 18.60 -2.08 15.80
CA TRP A 406 19.04 -3.33 15.16
C TRP A 406 18.09 -4.50 15.45
N HIS A 407 17.59 -4.64 16.68
CA HIS A 407 16.61 -5.68 17.01
C HIS A 407 15.28 -5.47 16.27
N SER A 408 14.80 -4.24 16.15
CA SER A 408 13.51 -3.95 15.50
C SER A 408 13.54 -4.23 14.01
N VAL A 409 14.65 -3.87 13.36
CA VAL A 409 14.89 -4.15 11.94
C VAL A 409 14.98 -5.65 11.69
N LEU A 410 15.73 -6.38 12.50
CA LEU A 410 15.76 -7.84 12.45
C LEU A 410 14.35 -8.43 12.67
N LYS A 411 13.64 -7.97 13.70
CA LYS A 411 12.30 -8.48 14.03
C LYS A 411 11.32 -8.30 12.87
N ALA A 412 11.35 -7.14 12.21
CA ALA A 412 10.51 -6.86 11.05
C ALA A 412 10.92 -7.72 9.83
N TYR A 413 12.22 -7.89 9.59
CA TYR A 413 12.76 -8.74 8.53
C TYR A 413 12.33 -10.20 8.72
N GLU A 414 12.42 -10.74 9.93
CA GLU A 414 12.07 -12.13 10.20
C GLU A 414 10.55 -12.37 10.10
N MET A 415 9.75 -11.41 10.58
CA MET A 415 8.30 -11.52 10.61
C MET A 415 7.65 -11.28 9.24
N TYR A 416 8.14 -10.28 8.51
CA TYR A 416 7.52 -9.78 7.28
C TYR A 416 8.40 -9.91 6.04
N GLY A 417 9.66 -10.29 6.19
CA GLY A 417 10.57 -10.55 5.08
C GLY A 417 10.75 -12.04 4.78
N PRO A 418 11.95 -12.47 4.35
CA PRO A 418 12.20 -13.85 3.94
C PRO A 418 12.04 -14.89 5.06
N GLY A 419 12.22 -14.51 6.32
CA GLY A 419 12.13 -15.42 7.47
C GLY A 419 13.29 -15.25 8.45
N PRO A 420 13.40 -16.14 9.46
CA PRO A 420 14.45 -16.08 10.46
C PRO A 420 15.84 -16.23 9.85
N LEU A 421 16.82 -15.55 10.44
CA LEU A 421 18.23 -15.74 10.09
C LEU A 421 18.73 -17.11 10.56
N THR A 422 19.75 -17.65 9.87
CA THR A 422 20.51 -18.78 10.40
C THR A 422 21.32 -18.34 11.63
N GLU A 423 21.79 -19.28 12.45
CA GLU A 423 22.62 -18.94 13.62
C GLU A 423 23.91 -18.20 13.23
N ALA A 424 24.54 -18.60 12.11
CA ALA A 424 25.72 -17.94 11.58
C ALA A 424 25.42 -16.52 11.09
N ASP A 425 24.32 -16.35 10.34
CA ASP A 425 23.90 -15.04 9.87
C ASP A 425 23.54 -14.10 11.05
N GLU A 426 22.92 -14.64 12.10
CA GLU A 426 22.57 -13.87 13.29
C GLU A 426 23.83 -13.43 14.06
N ALA A 427 24.83 -14.31 14.20
CA ALA A 427 26.11 -13.95 14.81
C ALA A 427 26.81 -12.83 14.02
N GLU A 428 26.80 -12.89 12.68
CA GLU A 428 27.30 -11.81 11.82
C GLU A 428 26.51 -10.51 12.01
N TRP A 429 25.18 -10.60 12.08
CA TRP A 429 24.30 -9.44 12.31
C TRP A 429 24.62 -8.71 13.62
N TRP A 430 24.81 -9.44 14.72
CA TRP A 430 25.16 -8.83 16.00
C TRP A 430 26.61 -8.34 16.06
N ALA A 431 27.55 -9.01 15.37
CA ALA A 431 28.90 -8.50 15.21
C ALA A 431 28.91 -7.18 14.41
N ALA A 432 28.08 -7.09 13.38
CA ALA A 432 27.88 -5.86 12.62
C ALA A 432 27.23 -4.75 13.46
N CYS A 433 26.29 -5.09 14.34
CA CYS A 433 25.72 -4.14 15.32
C CYS A 433 26.80 -3.57 16.24
N ALA A 434 27.70 -4.41 16.75
CA ALA A 434 28.80 -3.95 17.59
C ALA A 434 29.80 -3.08 16.82
N LEU A 435 30.09 -3.38 15.56
CA LEU A 435 30.88 -2.51 14.70
C LEU A 435 30.21 -1.15 14.49
N ALA A 436 28.88 -1.13 14.32
CA ALA A 436 28.12 0.11 14.19
C ALA A 436 28.15 0.98 15.46
N ALA A 437 28.31 0.37 16.64
CA ALA A 437 28.43 1.06 17.91
C ALA A 437 29.64 2.01 17.96
N GLU A 438 30.73 1.70 17.23
CA GLU A 438 31.93 2.54 17.16
C GLU A 438 31.67 3.94 16.53
N PHE A 439 30.52 4.13 15.88
CA PHE A 439 30.10 5.41 15.32
C PHE A 439 29.20 6.24 16.26
N GLN A 440 28.96 5.76 17.48
CA GLN A 440 28.22 6.45 18.53
C GLN A 440 29.07 6.49 19.81
N THR A 441 28.54 7.05 20.90
CA THR A 441 29.25 7.15 22.18
C THR A 441 29.09 5.92 23.07
N CYS A 442 28.32 4.92 22.64
CA CYS A 442 28.14 3.67 23.39
C CYS A 442 29.34 2.73 23.28
N ASP A 443 29.48 1.82 24.24
CA ASP A 443 30.54 0.81 24.26
C ASP A 443 30.21 -0.36 23.31
N PRO A 444 31.01 -0.61 22.25
CA PRO A 444 30.84 -1.77 21.37
C PRO A 444 30.90 -3.13 22.07
N ALA A 445 31.59 -3.22 23.21
CA ALA A 445 31.67 -4.46 23.99
C ALA A 445 30.36 -4.77 24.73
N ALA A 446 29.52 -3.77 24.98
CA ALA A 446 28.23 -3.92 25.65
C ALA A 446 27.10 -4.36 24.70
N VAL A 447 27.34 -4.37 23.38
CA VAL A 447 26.38 -4.83 22.37
C VAL A 447 26.20 -6.35 22.46
N PRO A 448 24.95 -6.86 22.58
CA PRO A 448 24.67 -8.29 22.58
C PRO A 448 25.19 -9.00 21.33
N ARG A 449 25.77 -10.20 21.48
CA ARG A 449 26.32 -11.02 20.38
C ARG A 449 25.40 -12.13 19.90
N ASN A 450 24.27 -12.35 20.57
CA ASN A 450 23.28 -13.37 20.26
C ASN A 450 21.96 -13.10 21.01
N ARG A 451 20.88 -13.85 20.71
CA ARG A 451 19.59 -13.68 21.41
C ARG A 451 19.63 -13.90 22.92
N ALA A 452 20.52 -14.74 23.43
CA ALA A 452 20.59 -14.99 24.88
C ALA A 452 21.10 -13.74 25.60
N GLU A 453 22.18 -13.15 25.10
CA GLU A 453 22.70 -11.86 25.58
C GLU A 453 21.69 -10.72 25.35
N LEU A 454 20.97 -10.73 24.23
CA LEU A 454 19.93 -9.73 23.96
C LEU A 454 18.81 -9.79 24.99
N ARG A 455 18.36 -11.00 25.36
CA ARG A 455 17.37 -11.18 26.43
C ARG A 455 17.91 -10.72 27.78
N ALA A 456 19.17 -11.01 28.09
CA ALA A 456 19.82 -10.56 29.31
C ALA A 456 19.95 -9.02 29.36
N TYR A 457 20.29 -8.40 28.23
CA TYR A 457 20.31 -6.95 28.06
C TYR A 457 18.93 -6.33 28.34
N TYR A 458 17.88 -6.83 27.68
CA TYR A 458 16.53 -6.32 27.91
C TYR A 458 16.05 -6.56 29.35
N ALA A 459 16.38 -7.71 29.96
CA ALA A 459 16.03 -7.96 31.36
C ALA A 459 16.68 -6.96 32.33
N ARG A 460 17.88 -6.47 32.01
CA ARG A 460 18.57 -5.44 32.79
C ARG A 460 17.98 -4.05 32.60
N VAL A 461 17.58 -3.69 31.38
CA VAL A 461 17.06 -2.34 31.05
C VAL A 461 15.59 -2.20 31.44
N ASN A 462 14.79 -3.26 31.31
CA ASN A 462 13.33 -3.23 31.49
C ASN A 462 12.84 -2.58 32.80
N PRO A 463 13.47 -2.80 33.98
CA PRO A 463 13.04 -2.15 35.23
C PRO A 463 13.14 -0.61 35.21
N GLY A 464 13.98 -0.04 34.34
CA GLY A 464 14.14 1.42 34.20
C GLY A 464 13.20 2.06 33.17
N LEU A 465 12.46 1.26 32.41
CA LEU A 465 11.53 1.75 31.39
C LEU A 465 10.23 2.24 32.02
N VAL A 466 9.72 3.38 31.56
CA VAL A 466 8.55 4.04 32.15
C VAL A 466 7.58 4.48 31.05
N ALA A 467 6.34 3.98 31.11
CA ALA A 467 5.23 4.50 30.32
C ALA A 467 4.69 5.82 30.92
N SER A 468 5.52 6.85 30.91
CA SER A 468 5.14 8.20 31.33
C SER A 468 4.13 8.82 30.35
N PRO A 469 3.37 9.87 30.74
CA PRO A 469 2.43 10.51 29.83
C PRO A 469 3.08 10.97 28.51
N VAL A 470 4.30 11.52 28.56
CA VAL A 470 5.04 11.94 27.36
C VAL A 470 5.52 10.74 26.53
N ALA A 471 5.93 9.64 27.18
CA ALA A 471 6.31 8.42 26.49
C ALA A 471 5.13 7.81 25.75
N VAL A 472 3.97 7.65 26.40
CA VAL A 472 2.77 7.07 25.78
C VAL A 472 2.27 7.94 24.63
N ASP A 473 2.18 9.26 24.81
CA ASP A 473 1.76 10.18 23.75
C ASP A 473 2.71 10.14 22.53
N THR A 474 4.03 10.16 22.78
CA THR A 474 5.03 10.10 21.70
C THR A 474 5.01 8.73 21.00
N PHE A 475 4.92 7.65 21.78
CA PHE A 475 4.79 6.28 21.28
C PHE A 475 3.57 6.14 20.36
N GLU A 476 2.40 6.58 20.80
CA GLU A 476 1.17 6.52 20.00
C GLU A 476 1.27 7.37 18.73
N TYR A 477 1.91 8.53 18.80
CA TYR A 477 2.14 9.41 17.66
C TYR A 477 3.04 8.75 16.61
N LEU A 478 4.15 8.14 17.02
CA LEU A 478 5.12 7.48 16.13
C LEU A 478 4.59 6.18 15.53
N LEU A 479 3.70 5.48 16.25
CA LEU A 479 3.02 4.29 15.73
C LEU A 479 1.94 4.60 14.67
N ASN A 480 1.69 5.86 14.34
CA ASN A 480 0.82 6.25 13.23
C ASN A 480 1.70 6.68 12.03
N PRO A 481 1.96 5.79 11.04
CA PRO A 481 2.88 6.11 9.94
C PRO A 481 2.56 7.42 9.20
N ILE A 482 1.27 7.75 9.07
CA ILE A 482 0.81 8.97 8.39
C ILE A 482 1.33 10.25 9.03
N ASN A 483 1.66 10.24 10.32
CA ASN A 483 2.23 11.39 11.03
C ASN A 483 3.67 11.65 10.60
N LEU A 484 4.39 10.62 10.12
CA LEU A 484 5.79 10.66 9.72
C LEU A 484 5.95 10.94 8.22
N MET A 485 4.85 11.15 7.51
CA MET A 485 4.81 11.34 6.06
C MET A 485 4.46 12.78 5.70
N PRO A 486 4.85 13.27 4.51
CA PRO A 486 4.39 14.56 4.02
C PRO A 486 2.88 14.57 3.78
N ASP A 487 2.28 15.77 3.78
CA ASP A 487 0.85 15.93 3.55
C ASP A 487 0.42 15.39 2.19
N LEU A 488 -0.57 14.48 2.23
CA LEU A 488 -1.14 13.89 1.02
C LEU A 488 -2.29 14.76 0.48
N PRO A 489 -2.44 14.85 -0.85
CA PRO A 489 -3.61 15.46 -1.49
C PRO A 489 -4.91 14.90 -0.93
N ALA A 490 -5.94 15.75 -0.78
CA ALA A 490 -7.19 15.40 -0.12
C ALA A 490 -7.86 14.14 -0.67
N ILE A 491 -7.75 13.91 -1.98
CA ILE A 491 -8.31 12.75 -2.69
C ILE A 491 -7.68 11.41 -2.25
N LEU A 492 -6.43 11.41 -1.78
CA LEU A 492 -5.72 10.20 -1.35
C LEU A 492 -5.90 9.91 0.15
N ARG A 493 -6.43 10.86 0.93
CA ARG A 493 -6.54 10.75 2.39
C ARG A 493 -7.37 9.53 2.87
N PRO A 494 -8.51 9.17 2.26
CA PRO A 494 -9.26 8.00 2.69
C PRO A 494 -8.46 6.69 2.55
N GLY A 495 -7.79 6.50 1.41
CA GLY A 495 -6.92 5.33 1.19
C GLY A 495 -5.72 5.32 2.12
N ALA A 496 -5.08 6.48 2.34
CA ALA A 496 -3.97 6.62 3.26
C ALA A 496 -4.35 6.25 4.71
N LYS A 497 -5.56 6.58 5.17
CA LYS A 497 -6.04 6.17 6.50
C LYS A 497 -6.15 4.66 6.65
N VAL A 498 -6.60 3.96 5.62
CA VAL A 498 -6.67 2.49 5.61
C VAL A 498 -5.27 1.87 5.66
N ILE A 499 -4.36 2.36 4.80
CA ILE A 499 -2.95 1.92 4.78
C ILE A 499 -2.29 2.20 6.13
N ASN A 500 -2.53 3.37 6.73
CA ASN A 500 -2.05 3.75 8.05
C ASN A 500 -2.54 2.80 9.13
N ALA A 501 -3.83 2.46 9.14
CA ALA A 501 -4.41 1.53 10.12
C ALA A 501 -3.79 0.13 10.01
N ILE A 502 -3.60 -0.37 8.79
CA ILE A 502 -2.94 -1.65 8.52
C ILE A 502 -1.47 -1.62 8.95
N GLY A 503 -0.73 -0.57 8.60
CA GLY A 503 0.67 -0.41 8.97
C GLY A 503 0.87 -0.30 10.49
N ARG A 504 0.05 0.51 11.17
CA ARG A 504 0.01 0.58 12.64
C ARG A 504 -0.26 -0.78 13.25
N ALA A 505 -1.27 -1.50 12.77
CA ALA A 505 -1.61 -2.82 13.29
C ALA A 505 -0.48 -3.83 13.10
N ALA A 506 0.24 -3.76 11.98
CA ALA A 506 1.42 -4.56 11.71
C ALA A 506 2.54 -4.26 12.71
N VAL A 507 2.91 -3.00 12.91
CA VAL A 507 3.94 -2.65 13.90
C VAL A 507 3.53 -3.09 15.31
N ILE A 508 2.27 -2.87 15.71
CA ILE A 508 1.76 -3.35 17.01
C ILE A 508 1.93 -4.86 17.15
N ALA A 509 1.66 -5.65 16.10
CA ALA A 509 1.83 -7.10 16.13
C ALA A 509 3.27 -7.55 16.41
N THR A 510 4.27 -6.70 16.18
CA THR A 510 5.69 -6.97 16.49
C THR A 510 6.10 -6.65 17.94
N LEU A 511 5.23 -5.96 18.69
CA LEU A 511 5.51 -5.50 20.05
C LEU A 511 5.27 -6.62 21.09
N PRO A 512 6.12 -6.72 22.13
CA PRO A 512 5.84 -7.54 23.31
C PRO A 512 4.53 -7.13 24.00
N THR A 513 3.81 -8.11 24.56
CA THR A 513 2.52 -7.89 25.24
C THR A 513 2.61 -6.87 26.38
N TRP A 514 3.70 -6.91 27.16
CA TRP A 514 3.87 -6.00 28.30
C TRP A 514 4.00 -4.53 27.87
N MET A 515 4.66 -4.24 26.75
CA MET A 515 4.76 -2.87 26.22
C MET A 515 3.38 -2.36 25.82
N ARG A 516 2.60 -3.20 25.13
CA ARG A 516 1.23 -2.86 24.73
C ARG A 516 0.35 -2.55 25.96
N GLN A 517 0.49 -3.35 27.02
CA GLN A 517 -0.24 -3.14 28.28
C GLN A 517 0.17 -1.83 28.96
N GLN A 518 1.47 -1.55 29.06
CA GLN A 518 1.98 -0.32 29.66
C GLN A 518 1.57 0.93 28.88
N THR A 519 1.52 0.86 27.55
CA THR A 519 1.11 1.97 26.69
C THR A 519 -0.39 2.01 26.40
N GLY A 520 -1.21 1.18 27.05
CA GLY A 520 -2.67 1.16 26.86
C GLY A 520 -3.17 0.66 25.50
N ILE A 521 -2.33 0.02 24.69
CA ILE A 521 -2.69 -0.48 23.36
C ILE A 521 -3.43 -1.81 23.47
N ASN A 522 -4.70 -1.81 23.06
CA ASN A 522 -5.53 -3.00 23.02
C ASN A 522 -5.79 -3.45 21.57
N GLN A 523 -4.89 -4.26 21.03
CA GLN A 523 -5.06 -4.93 19.73
C GLN A 523 -5.42 -6.40 19.94
N PRO A 524 -6.56 -6.89 19.42
CA PRO A 524 -6.93 -8.29 19.54
C PRO A 524 -5.94 -9.22 18.84
N ALA A 525 -5.65 -10.38 19.43
CA ALA A 525 -4.68 -11.35 18.89
C ALA A 525 -5.03 -11.88 17.49
N TRP A 526 -6.32 -11.85 17.09
CA TRP A 526 -6.71 -12.23 15.73
C TRP A 526 -6.23 -11.20 14.69
N VAL A 527 -6.12 -9.92 15.05
CA VAL A 527 -5.59 -8.87 14.17
C VAL A 527 -4.11 -9.12 13.89
N ASP A 528 -3.32 -9.45 14.93
CA ASP A 528 -1.89 -9.81 14.78
C ASP A 528 -1.70 -10.95 13.77
N LYS A 529 -2.52 -12.00 13.88
CA LYS A 529 -2.49 -13.17 13.00
C LYS A 529 -2.99 -12.85 11.60
N ALA A 530 -4.00 -11.99 11.49
CA ALA A 530 -4.60 -11.61 10.20
C ALA A 530 -3.66 -10.70 9.40
N VAL A 531 -3.02 -9.71 10.04
CA VAL A 531 -2.21 -8.70 9.34
C VAL A 531 -0.89 -9.26 8.81
N ALA A 532 -0.26 -10.19 9.53
CA ALA A 532 1.06 -10.70 9.22
C ALA A 532 1.23 -11.31 7.81
N PRO A 533 0.38 -12.24 7.33
CA PRO A 533 0.53 -12.81 5.98
C PRO A 533 0.38 -11.76 4.88
N TRP A 534 -0.51 -10.78 5.06
CA TRP A 534 -0.69 -9.69 4.10
C TRP A 534 0.55 -8.82 3.99
N ILE A 535 1.08 -8.38 5.13
CA ILE A 535 2.29 -7.55 5.18
C ILE A 535 3.50 -8.30 4.60
N ARG A 536 3.65 -9.58 4.94
CA ARG A 536 4.71 -10.44 4.40
C ARG A 536 4.60 -10.56 2.88
N MET A 537 3.40 -10.79 2.36
CA MET A 537 3.15 -10.84 0.92
C MET A 537 3.46 -9.50 0.24
N SER A 538 3.03 -8.38 0.83
CA SER A 538 3.28 -7.04 0.31
C SER A 538 4.78 -6.71 0.24
N PHE A 539 5.56 -6.96 1.31
CA PHE A 539 6.99 -6.70 1.29
C PHE A 539 7.77 -7.69 0.42
N GLY A 540 7.38 -8.97 0.39
CA GLY A 540 7.92 -9.92 -0.57
C GLY A 540 7.67 -9.47 -2.01
N PHE A 541 6.53 -8.84 -2.27
CA PHE A 541 6.28 -8.25 -3.57
C PHE A 541 7.18 -7.01 -3.84
N VAL A 542 7.20 -6.04 -2.93
CA VAL A 542 8.03 -4.82 -3.07
C VAL A 542 9.51 -5.16 -3.25
N SER A 543 10.04 -6.15 -2.53
CA SER A 543 11.45 -6.56 -2.61
C SER A 543 11.85 -7.13 -3.96
N ARG A 544 10.88 -7.46 -4.83
CA ARG A 544 11.12 -7.91 -6.22
C ARG A 544 11.11 -6.74 -7.22
N LEU A 545 10.74 -5.55 -6.77
CA LEU A 545 10.63 -4.34 -7.57
C LEU A 545 11.46 -3.20 -6.95
N PRO A 546 12.78 -3.17 -7.16
CA PRO A 546 13.66 -2.13 -6.62
C PRO A 546 13.20 -0.69 -6.91
N TRP A 547 12.61 -0.45 -8.08
CA TRP A 547 12.07 0.87 -8.44
C TRP A 547 10.90 1.29 -7.53
N LEU A 548 10.04 0.34 -7.12
CA LEU A 548 8.88 0.61 -6.27
C LEU A 548 9.34 0.93 -4.85
N GLU A 549 10.33 0.19 -4.37
CA GLU A 549 11.00 0.47 -3.10
C GLU A 549 11.62 1.89 -3.10
N ILE A 550 12.26 2.29 -4.20
CA ILE A 550 12.77 3.66 -4.37
C ILE A 550 11.65 4.72 -4.35
N GLN A 551 10.48 4.45 -4.95
CA GLN A 551 9.35 5.39 -4.87
C GLN A 551 8.79 5.51 -3.46
N ILE A 552 8.69 4.39 -2.73
CA ILE A 552 8.30 4.38 -1.32
C ILE A 552 9.32 5.19 -0.50
N LEU A 553 10.62 4.97 -0.71
CA LEU A 553 11.69 5.72 -0.06
C LEU A 553 11.65 7.21 -0.42
N LYS A 554 11.35 7.61 -1.66
CA LYS A 554 11.20 9.03 -2.03
C LYS A 554 10.08 9.72 -1.25
N LEU A 555 9.04 8.98 -0.88
CA LEU A 555 7.91 9.50 -0.12
C LEU A 555 8.24 9.63 1.38
N ILE A 556 8.92 8.64 1.98
CA ILE A 556 9.16 8.59 3.43
C ILE A 556 10.52 9.14 3.87
N SER A 557 11.54 9.05 3.01
CA SER A 557 12.92 9.46 3.27
C SER A 557 13.66 9.83 1.98
N PRO A 558 13.33 10.98 1.37
CA PRO A 558 13.95 11.40 0.12
C PRO A 558 15.48 11.59 0.22
N SER A 559 16.02 11.93 1.39
CA SER A 559 17.47 12.13 1.56
C SER A 559 18.26 10.82 1.46
N THR A 560 17.65 9.70 1.86
CA THR A 560 18.27 8.36 1.87
C THR A 560 18.50 7.79 0.48
N ILE A 561 17.79 8.29 -0.54
CA ILE A 561 17.87 7.80 -1.93
C ILE A 561 19.31 7.78 -2.45
N LYS A 562 20.11 8.81 -2.15
CA LYS A 562 21.50 8.90 -2.64
C LYS A 562 22.39 7.75 -2.15
N VAL A 563 22.04 7.15 -1.02
CA VAL A 563 22.79 6.09 -0.36
C VAL A 563 22.22 4.71 -0.72
N VAL A 564 20.90 4.57 -0.75
CA VAL A 564 20.23 3.26 -0.94
C VAL A 564 19.97 2.91 -2.40
N GLU A 565 19.76 3.90 -3.29
CA GLU A 565 19.51 3.64 -4.72
C GLU A 565 20.65 2.84 -5.39
N PRO A 566 21.95 3.13 -5.16
CA PRO A 566 23.05 2.28 -5.65
C PRO A 566 22.93 0.83 -5.18
N VAL A 567 22.59 0.63 -3.91
CA VAL A 567 22.51 -0.69 -3.27
C VAL A 567 21.39 -1.53 -3.89
N LEU A 568 20.19 -0.95 -4.01
CA LEU A 568 19.03 -1.64 -4.59
C LEU A 568 19.22 -2.00 -6.07
N TYR A 569 20.05 -1.23 -6.79
CA TYR A 569 20.40 -1.52 -8.19
C TYR A 569 21.70 -2.32 -8.36
N GLY A 570 22.31 -2.82 -7.28
CA GLY A 570 23.53 -3.62 -7.35
C GLY A 570 24.75 -2.86 -7.90
N VAL A 571 24.81 -1.54 -7.70
CA VAL A 571 25.98 -0.73 -8.06
C VAL A 571 27.05 -0.94 -6.99
N HIS A 572 28.09 -1.69 -7.35
CA HIS A 572 29.20 -1.96 -6.44
C HIS A 572 30.06 -0.71 -6.18
N PRO A 573 30.62 -0.57 -4.97
CA PRO A 573 31.56 0.49 -4.65
C PRO A 573 32.83 0.39 -5.51
N SER A 574 33.50 1.52 -5.73
CA SER A 574 34.73 1.58 -6.54
C SER A 574 35.90 0.81 -5.91
N ARG A 575 35.89 0.63 -4.59
CA ARG A 575 36.85 -0.20 -3.85
C ARG A 575 36.09 -1.13 -2.92
N THR A 576 36.48 -2.41 -2.89
CA THR A 576 35.84 -3.44 -2.05
C THR A 576 36.45 -3.54 -0.66
N GLN A 577 37.51 -2.78 -0.37
CA GLN A 577 38.18 -2.82 0.93
C GLN A 577 37.28 -2.25 2.02
N VAL A 578 37.05 -3.06 3.05
CA VAL A 578 36.41 -2.66 4.31
C VAL A 578 37.50 -2.13 5.24
N SER A 579 37.27 -0.96 5.83
CA SER A 579 38.21 -0.32 6.79
C SER A 579 37.76 -0.55 8.23
N SER A 580 38.68 -0.56 9.19
CA SER A 580 38.28 -0.49 10.60
C SER A 580 37.84 0.95 10.93
N PRO A 581 36.90 1.15 11.87
CA PRO A 581 36.46 2.50 12.24
C PRO A 581 37.62 3.39 12.69
N ALA A 582 38.52 2.86 13.53
CA ALA A 582 39.72 3.58 13.97
C ALA A 582 40.61 4.05 12.81
N ALA A 583 40.84 3.19 11.81
CA ALA A 583 41.61 3.55 10.62
C ALA A 583 40.88 4.60 9.77
N ALA A 584 39.55 4.50 9.64
CA ALA A 584 38.74 5.46 8.89
C ALA A 584 38.71 6.85 9.53
N PHE A 585 38.50 6.94 10.86
CA PHE A 585 38.55 8.21 11.59
C PHE A 585 39.92 8.89 11.41
N ALA A 586 41.01 8.13 11.54
CA ALA A 586 42.37 8.65 11.32
C ALA A 586 42.62 9.07 9.86
N ALA A 587 42.23 8.25 8.89
CA ALA A 587 42.48 8.50 7.47
C ALA A 587 41.74 9.75 6.94
N HIS A 588 40.58 10.06 7.50
CA HIS A 588 39.76 11.21 7.08
C HIS A 588 39.91 12.44 7.98
N ASP A 589 40.82 12.40 8.97
CA ASP A 589 41.04 13.48 9.96
C ASP A 589 39.75 13.90 10.67
N VAL A 590 38.96 12.90 11.10
CA VAL A 590 37.71 13.10 11.82
C VAL A 590 37.87 12.58 13.25
N PRO A 591 37.59 13.39 14.30
CA PRO A 591 37.63 12.92 15.67
C PRO A 591 36.54 11.87 15.92
N THR A 592 36.88 10.87 16.73
CA THR A 592 35.93 9.85 17.19
C THR A 592 34.84 10.47 18.08
N PRO A 593 33.68 9.83 18.24
CA PRO A 593 32.64 10.30 19.17
C PRO A 593 33.19 10.57 20.58
N ALA A 594 33.96 9.64 21.13
CA ALA A 594 34.60 9.80 22.44
C ALA A 594 35.54 11.01 22.52
N ALA A 595 36.33 11.28 21.47
CA ALA A 595 37.22 12.44 21.41
C ALA A 595 36.45 13.77 21.36
N ILE A 596 35.28 13.79 20.71
CA ILE A 596 34.41 14.97 20.66
C ILE A 596 33.87 15.29 22.06
N ILE A 597 33.35 14.30 22.78
CA ILE A 597 32.80 14.50 24.13
C ILE A 597 33.90 14.96 25.09
N ALA A 598 35.04 14.28 25.13
CA ALA A 598 36.17 14.65 26.00
C ALA A 598 36.80 16.01 25.65
N GLY A 599 36.53 16.54 24.45
CA GLY A 599 36.93 17.89 24.03
C GLY A 599 35.99 18.98 24.56
N ASN A 600 34.68 18.70 24.62
CA ASN A 600 33.68 19.62 25.14
C ASN A 600 33.79 19.78 26.66
N ASP A 601 33.98 18.68 27.39
CA ASP A 601 34.15 18.70 28.86
C ASP A 601 35.35 19.57 29.28
N ARG A 602 36.38 19.66 28.42
CA ARG A 602 37.57 20.51 28.63
C ARG A 602 37.38 21.99 28.26
N GLN A 603 36.32 22.35 27.53
CA GLN A 603 35.98 23.74 27.22
C GLN A 603 35.00 24.34 28.24
N GLU A 604 34.24 23.50 28.95
CA GLU A 604 33.26 23.92 29.96
C GLU A 604 33.83 23.94 31.40
N ALA A 605 34.94 23.23 31.65
CA ALA A 605 35.73 23.29 32.89
C ALA A 605 36.78 24.41 32.84
#